data_AF-A0A7T1I656-F1
#
_entry.id   AF-A0A7T1I656-F1
#
_cell.length_a   1.000
_cell.length_b   1.000
_cell.length_c   1.000
_cell.angle_alpha   90.00
_cell.angle_beta   90.00
_cell.angle_gamma   90.00
#
_symmetry.space_group_name_H-M   'P 1'
#
loop_
_entity.id
_entity.type
_entity.pdbx_description
1 polymer ?
#
loop_
_entity_poly.entity_id
_entity_poly.type
_entity_poly.pdbx_seq_one_letter_code
_entity_poly.pdbx_strand_id
1 'polypeptide(L)'
;MPMINRCRERQIELRRRIRKLEDQDRSSDDSRVDDALLNLLNSVCASVSTVGCIYFKRWSMPDGTAWYKVGATTNPRRRDAEQNVLPVAAETLACVDVGSMDRARALEAAIHGAMDSQRITDANNRELFHLTEEQEGAVMEAIKALG
;
A
#
# COMPACT_ATOMS: atom_id res chain seq x y z
N MET A 1 -49.94 -16.96 58.69
CA MET A 1 -49.23 -15.98 57.84
C MET A 1 -48.28 -16.68 56.87
N PRO A 2 -48.68 -16.96 55.62
CA PRO A 2 -47.89 -17.75 54.65
C PRO A 2 -47.19 -16.92 53.55
N MET A 3 -47.17 -15.59 53.64
CA MET A 3 -46.65 -14.72 52.57
C MET A 3 -45.13 -14.47 52.61
N ILE A 4 -44.47 -14.62 53.76
CA ILE A 4 -43.03 -14.31 53.90
C ILE A 4 -42.14 -15.37 53.23
N ASN A 5 -42.55 -16.64 53.21
CA ASN A 5 -41.75 -17.72 52.63
C ASN A 5 -41.66 -17.66 51.08
N ARG A 6 -42.72 -17.22 50.39
CA ARG A 6 -42.73 -17.18 48.91
C ARG A 6 -41.82 -16.09 48.32
N CYS A 7 -41.60 -14.99 49.05
CA CYS A 7 -40.67 -13.94 48.60
C CYS A 7 -39.20 -14.39 48.71
N ARG A 8 -38.86 -15.16 49.76
CA ARG A 8 -37.50 -15.64 49.99
C ARG A 8 -37.09 -16.69 48.96
N GLU A 9 -38.00 -17.58 48.60
CA GLU A 9 -37.77 -18.59 47.55
C GLU A 9 -37.57 -17.95 46.17
N ARG A 10 -38.39 -16.96 45.81
CA ARG A 10 -38.21 -16.21 44.55
C ARG A 10 -36.87 -15.47 44.47
N GLN A 11 -36.39 -14.90 45.57
CA GLN A 11 -35.08 -14.22 45.60
C GLN A 11 -33.90 -15.20 45.43
N ILE A 12 -34.00 -16.40 45.99
CA ILE A 12 -32.97 -17.44 45.84
C ILE A 12 -32.93 -17.95 44.39
N GLU A 13 -34.09 -18.14 43.77
CA GLU A 13 -34.19 -18.59 42.37
C GLU A 13 -33.68 -17.54 41.38
N LEU A 14 -34.00 -16.26 41.60
CA LEU A 14 -33.47 -15.14 40.81
C LEU A 14 -31.94 -15.06 40.87
N ARG A 15 -31.35 -15.22 42.06
CA ARG A 15 -29.89 -15.21 42.22
C ARG A 15 -29.21 -16.40 41.53
N ARG A 16 -29.84 -17.58 41.53
CA ARG A 16 -29.33 -18.73 40.77
C ARG A 16 -29.40 -18.50 39.26
N ARG A 17 -30.46 -17.87 38.76
CA ARG A 17 -30.59 -17.52 37.34
C ARG A 17 -29.57 -16.48 36.90
N ILE A 18 -29.35 -15.43 37.70
CA ILE A 18 -28.33 -14.41 37.41
C ILE A 18 -26.94 -15.04 37.33
N ARG A 19 -26.56 -15.88 38.31
CA ARG A 19 -25.26 -16.56 38.30
C ARG A 19 -25.10 -17.49 37.09
N LYS A 20 -26.17 -18.18 36.67
CA LYS A 20 -26.16 -19.06 35.49
C LYS A 20 -26.03 -18.29 34.17
N LEU A 21 -26.55 -17.07 34.11
CA LEU A 21 -26.38 -16.16 32.97
C LEU A 21 -24.97 -15.56 32.94
N GLU A 22 -24.42 -15.17 34.10
CA GLU A 22 -23.04 -14.68 34.24
C GLU A 22 -21.99 -15.74 33.84
N ASP A 23 -22.26 -17.03 34.13
CA ASP A 23 -21.40 -18.14 33.72
C ASP A 23 -21.58 -18.53 32.23
N GLN A 24 -22.73 -18.24 31.62
CA GLN A 24 -22.97 -18.47 30.19
C GLN A 24 -22.36 -17.39 29.29
N ASP A 25 -22.25 -16.15 29.77
CA ASP A 25 -21.68 -15.02 29.00
C ASP A 25 -20.13 -15.03 28.96
N ARG A 26 -19.47 -15.76 29.85
CA ARG A 26 -18.00 -15.71 30.01
C ARG A 26 -17.19 -16.76 29.24
N SER A 27 -17.81 -17.64 28.44
CA SER A 27 -17.09 -18.86 28.00
C SER A 27 -17.17 -19.26 26.51
N SER A 28 -17.71 -18.46 25.58
CA SER A 28 -17.70 -18.91 24.17
C SER A 28 -17.58 -17.86 23.06
N ASP A 29 -17.79 -16.57 23.31
CA ASP A 29 -17.72 -15.56 22.23
C ASP A 29 -16.49 -14.66 22.27
N ASP A 30 -15.94 -14.31 23.44
CA ASP A 30 -14.76 -13.42 23.52
C ASP A 30 -13.52 -14.00 22.80
N SER A 31 -13.22 -15.29 22.99
CA SER A 31 -12.07 -15.92 22.34
C SER A 31 -12.22 -16.05 20.81
N ARG A 32 -13.45 -16.18 20.31
CA ARG A 32 -13.74 -16.30 18.86
C ARG A 32 -13.66 -14.94 18.17
N VAL A 33 -14.05 -13.87 18.86
CA VAL A 33 -13.91 -12.49 18.38
C VAL A 33 -12.43 -12.12 18.31
N ASP A 34 -11.64 -12.51 19.31
CA ASP A 34 -10.19 -12.30 19.33
C ASP A 34 -9.49 -13.06 18.19
N ASP A 35 -9.83 -14.33 17.96
CA ASP A 35 -9.26 -15.11 16.85
C ASP A 35 -9.67 -14.55 15.47
N ALA A 36 -10.91 -14.09 15.33
CA ALA A 36 -11.39 -13.47 14.08
C ALA A 36 -10.68 -12.14 13.81
N LEU A 37 -10.48 -11.30 14.85
CA LEU A 37 -9.74 -10.05 14.74
C LEU A 37 -8.27 -10.31 14.44
N LEU A 38 -7.64 -11.29 15.09
CA LEU A 38 -6.25 -11.67 14.83
C LEU A 38 -6.08 -12.17 13.39
N ASN A 39 -7.01 -12.98 12.89
CA ASN A 39 -7.02 -13.45 11.50
C ASN A 39 -7.25 -12.31 10.49
N LEU A 40 -8.12 -11.35 10.82
CA LEU A 40 -8.31 -10.15 9.99
C LEU A 40 -7.03 -9.30 9.95
N LEU A 41 -6.40 -9.05 11.09
CA LEU A 41 -5.14 -8.29 11.17
C LEU A 41 -4.00 -9.02 10.45
N ASN A 42 -3.88 -10.34 10.61
CA ASN A 42 -2.91 -11.14 9.87
C ASN A 42 -3.16 -11.11 8.36
N SER A 43 -4.43 -11.17 7.92
CA SER A 43 -4.80 -11.01 6.51
C SER A 43 -4.49 -9.62 5.98
N VAL A 44 -4.74 -8.58 6.79
CA VAL A 44 -4.41 -7.19 6.43
C VAL A 44 -2.90 -7.03 6.32
N CYS A 45 -2.12 -7.47 7.32
CA CYS A 45 -0.67 -7.44 7.30
C CYS A 45 -0.08 -8.24 6.13
N ALA A 46 -0.66 -9.39 5.78
CA ALA A 46 -0.25 -10.16 4.60
C ALA A 46 -0.64 -9.48 3.28
N SER A 47 -1.65 -8.61 3.28
CA SER A 47 -2.07 -7.83 2.10
C SER A 47 -1.31 -6.53 1.92
N VAL A 48 -0.64 -6.01 2.97
CA VAL A 48 0.27 -4.87 2.85
C VAL A 48 1.49 -5.34 2.06
N SER A 49 1.55 -4.92 0.80
CA SER A 49 2.71 -5.22 -0.05
C SER A 49 3.94 -4.54 0.55
N THR A 50 4.86 -5.34 1.06
CA THR A 50 6.20 -4.92 1.49
C THR A 50 7.14 -4.69 0.30
N VAL A 51 6.58 -4.53 -0.89
CA VAL A 51 7.31 -4.41 -2.14
C VAL A 51 6.76 -3.20 -2.86
N GLY A 52 7.60 -2.20 -3.05
CA GLY A 52 7.25 -1.04 -3.85
C GLY A 52 8.51 -0.47 -4.45
N CYS A 53 8.59 -0.46 -5.77
CA CYS A 53 9.74 0.05 -6.49
C CYS A 53 9.39 1.37 -7.16
N ILE A 54 10.34 2.30 -7.13
CA ILE A 54 10.35 3.46 -8.00
C ILE A 54 11.32 3.19 -9.16
N TYR A 55 10.93 3.52 -10.38
CA TYR A 55 11.75 3.33 -11.57
C TYR A 55 11.85 4.60 -12.40
N PHE A 56 12.93 4.67 -13.16
CA PHE A 56 13.21 5.69 -14.16
C PHE A 56 13.53 5.02 -15.49
N LYS A 57 12.82 5.41 -16.55
CA LYS A 57 12.92 4.81 -17.88
C LYS A 57 13.18 5.84 -18.96
N ARG A 58 13.82 5.39 -20.03
CA ARG A 58 14.10 6.14 -21.26
C ARG A 58 13.57 5.40 -22.49
N TRP A 59 12.96 6.12 -23.41
CA TRP A 59 12.68 5.68 -24.78
C TRP A 59 13.48 6.53 -25.73
N SER A 60 14.36 5.89 -26.50
CA SER A 60 15.13 6.54 -27.57
C SER A 60 14.36 6.45 -28.88
N MET A 61 13.96 7.58 -29.43
CA MET A 61 13.17 7.66 -30.66
C MET A 61 14.08 7.63 -31.90
N PRO A 62 13.56 7.19 -33.06
CA PRO A 62 14.33 7.15 -34.31
C PRO A 62 14.84 8.50 -34.79
N ASP A 63 14.20 9.60 -34.40
CA ASP A 63 14.60 10.97 -34.72
C ASP A 63 15.71 11.52 -33.81
N GLY A 64 16.23 10.69 -32.89
CA GLY A 64 17.26 11.04 -31.93
C GLY A 64 16.73 11.70 -30.65
N THR A 65 15.41 11.92 -30.53
CA THR A 65 14.82 12.42 -29.29
C THR A 65 14.74 11.33 -28.22
N ALA A 66 14.79 11.72 -26.95
CA ALA A 66 14.62 10.83 -25.81
C ALA A 66 13.43 11.26 -24.95
N TRP A 67 12.64 10.28 -24.54
CA TRP A 67 11.51 10.44 -23.62
C TRP A 67 11.79 9.73 -22.32
N TYR A 68 11.37 10.34 -21.21
CA TYR A 68 11.66 9.83 -19.89
C TYR A 68 10.39 9.63 -19.08
N LYS A 69 10.38 8.60 -18.23
CA LYS A 69 9.28 8.34 -17.29
C LYS A 69 9.83 7.98 -15.91
N VAL A 70 9.27 8.62 -14.91
CA VAL A 70 9.35 8.17 -13.51
C VAL A 70 8.05 7.48 -13.17
N GLY A 71 8.11 6.29 -12.58
CA GLY A 71 6.90 5.61 -12.14
C GLY A 71 7.11 4.63 -10.99
N ALA A 72 6.00 4.13 -10.45
CA ALA A 72 6.02 3.13 -9.38
C ALA A 72 5.46 1.76 -9.81
N THR A 73 5.97 0.68 -9.23
CA THR A 73 5.47 -0.69 -9.45
C THR A 73 5.78 -1.62 -8.28
N THR A 74 4.90 -2.58 -8.02
CA THR A 74 5.18 -3.70 -7.10
C THR A 74 5.94 -4.86 -7.77
N ASN A 75 6.05 -4.84 -9.10
CA ASN A 75 6.73 -5.88 -9.88
C ASN A 75 7.45 -5.24 -11.08
N PRO A 76 8.76 -4.98 -10.97
CA PRO A 76 9.56 -4.39 -12.06
C PRO A 76 9.56 -5.24 -13.33
N ARG A 77 9.71 -6.57 -13.21
CA ARG A 77 9.78 -7.47 -14.38
C ARG A 77 8.49 -7.48 -15.18
N ARG A 78 7.34 -7.55 -14.51
CA ARG A 78 6.02 -7.44 -15.17
C ARG A 78 5.89 -6.08 -15.86
N ARG A 79 6.28 -5.01 -15.19
CA ARG A 79 6.18 -3.65 -15.72
C ARG A 79 7.08 -3.43 -16.94
N ASP A 80 8.29 -3.99 -16.94
CA ASP A 80 9.18 -3.98 -18.11
C ASP A 80 8.54 -4.70 -19.30
N ALA A 81 7.94 -5.87 -19.07
CA ALA A 81 7.24 -6.60 -20.13
C ALA A 81 6.04 -5.81 -20.67
N GLU A 82 5.26 -5.15 -19.82
CA GLU A 82 4.11 -4.30 -20.21
C GLU A 82 4.51 -3.08 -21.03
N GLN A 83 5.67 -2.48 -20.75
CA GLN A 83 6.12 -1.25 -21.39
C GLN A 83 6.98 -1.48 -22.65
N ASN A 84 7.45 -2.71 -22.87
CA ASN A 84 8.23 -3.12 -24.05
C ASN A 84 7.40 -3.83 -25.13
N VAL A 85 6.08 -3.65 -25.13
CA VAL A 85 5.17 -4.22 -26.15
C VAL A 85 5.08 -3.34 -27.40
N LEU A 86 5.56 -2.10 -27.33
CA LEU A 86 5.54 -1.12 -28.42
C LEU A 86 6.87 -1.16 -29.22
N PRO A 87 6.87 -0.67 -30.48
CA PRO A 87 8.01 -0.76 -31.39
C PRO A 87 9.29 -0.06 -30.90
N VAL A 88 9.18 0.82 -29.91
CA VAL A 88 10.33 1.46 -29.25
C VAL A 88 10.43 0.89 -27.85
N ALA A 89 11.49 0.14 -27.59
CA ALA A 89 11.75 -0.45 -26.28
C ALA A 89 12.14 0.65 -25.27
N ALA A 90 11.65 0.51 -24.04
CA ALA A 90 12.01 1.28 -22.88
C ALA A 90 13.26 0.69 -22.22
N GLU A 91 14.30 1.51 -22.07
CA GLU A 91 15.45 1.22 -21.23
C GLU A 91 15.16 1.63 -19.78
N THR A 92 15.47 0.75 -18.82
CA THR A 92 15.39 1.08 -17.38
C THR A 92 16.72 1.67 -16.94
N LEU A 93 16.74 2.96 -16.61
CA LEU A 93 17.93 3.68 -16.15
C LEU A 93 18.15 3.52 -14.64
N ALA A 94 17.08 3.45 -13.86
CA ALA A 94 17.12 3.16 -12.43
C ALA A 94 15.86 2.41 -11.99
N CYS A 95 15.99 1.53 -11.00
CA CYS A 95 14.86 0.88 -10.34
C CYS A 95 15.26 0.50 -8.92
N VAL A 96 14.57 1.05 -7.91
CA VAL A 96 14.95 0.92 -6.50
C VAL A 96 13.74 0.49 -5.69
N ASP A 97 13.92 -0.51 -4.82
CA ASP A 97 12.91 -0.93 -3.86
C ASP A 97 12.89 0.02 -2.66
N VAL A 98 11.74 0.63 -2.41
CA VAL A 98 11.51 1.55 -1.29
C VAL A 98 10.63 0.92 -0.21
N GLY A 99 10.35 -0.38 -0.31
CA GLY A 99 9.76 -1.22 0.73
C GLY A 99 8.24 -1.20 0.82
N SER A 100 7.55 -0.21 0.23
CA SER A 100 6.08 -0.24 0.13
C SER A 100 5.58 0.54 -1.07
N MET A 101 4.42 0.13 -1.60
CA MET A 101 3.81 0.83 -2.73
C MET A 101 3.35 2.25 -2.35
N ASP A 102 2.88 2.46 -1.12
CA ASP A 102 2.49 3.80 -0.65
C ASP A 102 3.68 4.76 -0.64
N ARG A 103 4.85 4.29 -0.15
CA ARG A 103 6.08 5.07 -0.20
C ARG A 103 6.53 5.31 -1.64
N ALA A 104 6.44 4.30 -2.51
CA ALA A 104 6.76 4.44 -3.93
C ALA A 104 5.88 5.51 -4.62
N ARG A 105 4.57 5.51 -4.34
CA ARG A 105 3.62 6.51 -4.87
C ARG A 105 3.87 7.91 -4.32
N ALA A 106 4.18 8.03 -3.03
CA ALA A 106 4.51 9.32 -2.42
C ALA A 106 5.79 9.92 -3.04
N LEU A 107 6.81 9.07 -3.27
CA LEU A 107 8.05 9.48 -3.94
C LEU A 107 7.83 9.84 -5.41
N GLU A 108 7.04 9.05 -6.14
CA GLU A 108 6.64 9.35 -7.53
C GLU A 108 6.00 10.75 -7.62
N ALA A 109 5.01 11.03 -6.76
CA ALA A 109 4.34 12.33 -6.73
C ALA A 109 5.29 13.48 -6.34
N ALA A 110 6.20 13.26 -5.39
CA ALA A 110 7.19 14.26 -4.99
C ALA A 110 8.18 14.58 -6.12
N ILE A 111 8.65 13.55 -6.85
CA ILE A 111 9.53 13.73 -8.00
C ILE A 111 8.80 14.50 -9.11
N HIS A 112 7.57 14.11 -9.46
CA HIS A 112 6.77 14.85 -10.44
C HIS A 112 6.56 16.31 -10.02
N GLY A 113 6.23 16.57 -8.76
CA GLY A 113 6.09 17.94 -8.26
C GLY A 113 7.38 18.77 -8.32
N ALA A 114 8.54 18.14 -8.11
CA ALA A 114 9.84 18.80 -8.27
C ALA A 114 10.17 19.10 -9.74
N MET A 115 9.82 18.19 -10.66
CA MET A 115 9.97 18.39 -12.11
C MET A 115 9.06 19.52 -12.63
N ASP A 116 7.79 19.53 -12.19
CA ASP A 116 6.82 20.57 -12.50
C ASP A 116 7.31 21.96 -12.05
N SER A 117 7.89 22.03 -10.85
CA SER A 117 8.45 23.28 -10.30
C SER A 117 9.60 23.85 -11.15
N GLN A 118 10.30 22.98 -11.88
CA GLN A 118 11.37 23.37 -12.82
C GLN A 118 10.87 23.58 -14.25
N ARG A 119 9.55 23.54 -14.48
CA ARG A 119 8.92 23.65 -15.81
C ARG A 119 9.42 22.60 -16.81
N ILE A 120 9.79 21.42 -16.30
CA ILE A 120 10.06 20.25 -17.14
C ILE A 120 8.70 19.73 -17.59
N THR A 121 8.27 20.14 -18.77
CA THR A 121 6.88 19.94 -19.23
C THR A 121 6.64 18.64 -19.97
N ASP A 122 5.42 18.11 -19.79
CA ASP A 122 4.82 16.99 -20.51
C ASP A 122 4.65 17.24 -22.00
N ALA A 123 4.72 16.16 -22.78
CA ALA A 123 4.20 16.13 -24.14
C ALA A 123 2.70 15.86 -24.22
N ASN A 124 1.92 16.67 -23.51
CA ASN A 124 0.48 16.46 -23.30
C ASN A 124 0.13 15.10 -22.64
N ASN A 125 1.11 14.37 -22.12
CA ASN A 125 0.96 13.12 -21.41
C ASN A 125 1.70 13.23 -20.07
N ARG A 126 0.96 13.18 -18.95
CA ARG A 126 1.38 13.43 -17.55
C ARG A 126 2.46 12.53 -16.98
N GLU A 127 3.05 11.70 -17.84
CA GLU A 127 3.95 10.62 -17.45
C GLU A 127 5.22 10.59 -18.30
N LEU A 128 5.34 11.47 -19.31
CA LEU A 128 6.46 11.48 -20.27
C LEU A 128 7.06 12.88 -20.42
N PHE A 129 8.36 12.96 -20.19
CA PHE A 129 9.10 14.21 -20.12
C PHE A 129 10.30 14.20 -21.08
N HIS A 130 10.75 15.40 -21.45
CA HIS A 130 12.08 15.60 -22.04
C HIS A 130 13.03 16.14 -20.99
N LEU A 131 14.26 15.65 -20.99
CA LEU A 131 15.32 16.06 -20.08
C LEU A 131 16.57 16.40 -20.89
N THR A 132 17.35 17.37 -20.40
CA THR A 132 18.75 17.51 -20.81
C THR A 132 19.60 16.37 -20.21
N GLU A 133 20.80 16.13 -20.73
CA GLU A 133 21.71 15.12 -20.17
C GLU A 133 22.02 15.36 -18.68
N GLU A 134 22.18 16.64 -18.29
CA GLU A 134 22.40 17.04 -16.90
C GLU A 134 21.20 16.71 -16.01
N GLN A 135 19.98 16.97 -16.50
CA GLN A 135 18.74 16.66 -15.80
C GLN A 135 18.49 15.15 -15.69
N GLU A 136 18.77 14.39 -16.76
CA GLU A 136 18.74 12.93 -16.74
C GLU A 136 19.65 12.37 -15.65
N GLY A 137 20.91 12.82 -15.62
CA GLY A 137 21.88 12.42 -14.60
C GLY A 137 21.41 12.75 -13.19
N ALA A 138 20.90 13.97 -12.97
CA ALA A 138 20.40 14.39 -11.67
C ALA A 138 19.20 13.56 -11.18
N VAL A 139 18.23 13.28 -12.05
CA VAL A 139 17.05 12.46 -11.71
C VAL A 139 17.46 11.01 -11.43
N MET A 140 18.36 10.45 -12.24
CA MET A 140 18.86 9.09 -12.05
C MET A 140 19.57 8.93 -10.70
N GLU A 141 20.48 9.84 -10.35
CA GLU A 141 21.20 9.80 -9.07
C GLU A 141 20.26 10.04 -7.88
N ALA A 142 19.30 10.96 -8.01
CA ALA A 142 18.29 11.18 -6.99
C ALA A 142 17.46 9.91 -6.72
N ILE A 143 17.08 9.17 -7.77
CA ILE A 143 16.31 7.93 -7.63
C ILE A 143 17.16 6.81 -7.00
N LYS A 144 18.41 6.65 -7.44
CA LYS A 144 19.34 5.66 -6.85
C LYS A 144 19.57 5.88 -5.37
N ALA A 145 19.59 7.14 -4.91
CA ALA A 145 19.77 7.49 -3.50
C ALA A 145 18.58 7.15 -2.58
N LEU A 146 17.43 6.70 -3.13
CA LEU A 146 16.22 6.42 -2.35
C LEU A 146 16.21 5.04 -1.67
N GLY A 147 17.14 4.14 -1.99
CA GLY A 147 17.21 2.79 -1.44
C GLY A 147 18.62 2.29 -1.20
#